data_AF-A0A1V1P3C7-F1
#
_entry.id   AF-A0A1V1P3C7-F1
#
_cell.length_a   1.000
_cell.length_b   1.000
_cell.length_c   1.000
_cell.angle_alpha   90.00
_cell.angle_beta   90.00
_cell.angle_gamma   90.00
#
_symmetry.space_group_name_H-M   'P 1'
#
loop_
_entity.id
_entity.type
_entity.pdbx_description
1 polymer ?
#
loop_
_entity_poly.entity_id
_entity_poly.type
_entity_poly.pdbx_seq_one_letter_code
_entity_poly.pdbx_strand_id
1 'polypeptide(L)'
;MNENDSPNLLVIYCHGEGEYVNPYQSRLKLYGGPLTHHEIIQKVKPKALSGTRVMLTACETDLVNRKFEIVDEHLSLANAFLRKGASEVLGTLFQCDNHMSDELIEEARETTELSPLPKTIPFTLMLNFIT
;
A
#
# COMPACT_ATOMS: atom_id res chain seq x y z
N MET A 1 -18.65 -2.77 -7.02
CA MET A 1 -17.69 -2.55 -8.11
C MET A 1 -17.58 -3.86 -8.84
N ASN A 2 -17.64 -3.83 -10.17
CA ASN A 2 -17.22 -4.99 -10.95
C ASN A 2 -15.70 -5.12 -10.76
N GLU A 3 -15.14 -6.33 -10.87
CA GLU A 3 -13.68 -6.56 -10.75
C GLU A 3 -12.84 -5.73 -11.75
N ASN A 4 -13.48 -5.00 -12.67
CA ASN A 4 -12.89 -4.26 -13.78
C ASN A 4 -12.58 -2.77 -13.53
N ASP A 5 -12.89 -2.22 -12.33
CA ASP A 5 -12.67 -0.78 -12.03
C ASP A 5 -11.42 -0.50 -11.18
N SER A 6 -10.65 -1.54 -10.80
CA SER A 6 -9.44 -1.39 -9.98
C SER A 6 -8.30 -0.76 -10.80
N PRO A 7 -7.49 0.15 -10.23
CA PRO A 7 -6.35 0.71 -10.95
C PRO A 7 -5.27 -0.36 -11.20
N ASN A 8 -4.56 -0.28 -12.32
CA ASN A 8 -3.43 -1.18 -12.61
C ASN A 8 -2.23 -0.94 -11.67
N LEU A 9 -2.05 0.32 -11.25
CA LEU A 9 -1.00 0.77 -10.33
C LEU A 9 -1.61 1.74 -9.32
N LEU A 10 -1.41 1.47 -8.03
CA LEU A 10 -1.73 2.36 -6.93
C LEU A 10 -0.44 2.77 -6.22
N VAL A 11 -0.10 4.07 -6.28
CA VAL A 11 1.04 4.63 -5.56
C VAL A 11 0.54 5.36 -4.32
N ILE A 12 1.12 5.03 -3.17
CA ILE A 12 0.86 5.73 -1.90
C ILE A 12 2.17 6.36 -1.43
N TYR A 13 2.31 7.65 -1.72
CA TYR A 13 3.47 8.47 -1.36
C TYR A 13 3.16 9.28 -0.10
N CYS A 14 3.67 8.80 1.04
CA CYS A 14 3.46 9.42 2.34
C CYS A 14 4.50 8.93 3.36
N HIS A 15 4.38 9.34 4.63
CA HIS A 15 5.16 8.70 5.69
C HIS A 15 4.46 7.43 6.18
N GLY A 16 5.26 6.40 6.44
CA GLY A 16 4.81 5.18 7.10
C GLY A 16 5.36 5.12 8.53
N GLU A 17 4.73 4.28 9.34
CA GLU A 17 5.21 3.94 10.67
C GLU A 17 4.83 2.49 10.96
N GLY A 18 5.84 1.63 11.16
CA GLY A 18 5.65 0.25 11.59
C GLY A 18 5.52 0.18 13.11
N GLU A 19 4.49 -0.51 13.61
CA GLU A 19 4.28 -0.73 15.05
C GLU A 19 4.56 -2.19 15.40
N TYR A 20 5.71 -2.45 16.02
CA TYR A 20 6.21 -3.81 16.23
C TYR A 20 5.51 -4.54 17.39
N VAL A 21 4.96 -3.80 18.36
CA VAL A 21 4.25 -4.39 19.50
C VAL A 21 2.83 -4.78 19.09
N ASN A 22 2.21 -3.99 18.22
CA ASN A 22 0.87 -4.24 17.68
C ASN A 22 0.83 -3.91 16.19
N PRO A 23 1.16 -4.86 15.30
CA PRO A 23 1.22 -4.63 13.86
C PRO A 23 -0.10 -4.13 13.23
N TYR A 24 -1.24 -4.37 13.89
CA TYR A 24 -2.52 -3.82 13.44
C TYR A 24 -2.60 -2.28 13.52
N GLN A 25 -1.69 -1.65 14.28
CA GLN A 25 -1.56 -0.20 14.46
C GLN A 25 -0.49 0.42 13.56
N SER A 26 0.26 -0.39 12.78
CA SER A 26 1.11 0.11 11.70
C SER A 26 0.25 0.94 10.75
N ARG A 27 0.77 2.09 10.30
CA ARG A 27 -0.06 3.13 9.67
C ARG A 27 0.66 3.92 8.59
N LEU A 28 -0.14 4.38 7.64
CA LEU A 28 0.20 5.42 6.69
C LEU A 28 -0.26 6.77 7.26
N LYS A 29 0.63 7.77 7.32
CA LYS A 29 0.34 9.10 7.87
C LYS A 29 -0.20 10.00 6.77
N LEU A 30 -1.53 10.11 6.69
CA LEU A 30 -2.22 10.91 5.70
C LEU A 30 -2.74 12.22 6.32
N TYR A 31 -2.94 13.25 5.48
CA TYR A 31 -3.43 14.56 5.91
C TYR A 31 -4.81 14.52 6.60
N GLY A 32 -5.65 13.53 6.27
CA GLY A 32 -6.97 13.31 6.87
C GLY A 32 -6.97 12.40 8.11
N GLY A 33 -5.80 11.99 8.60
CA GLY A 33 -5.64 11.03 9.69
C GLY A 33 -4.87 9.79 9.26
N PRO A 34 -4.35 9.00 10.22
CA PRO A 34 -3.63 7.79 9.90
C PRO A 34 -4.55 6.74 9.30
N LEU A 35 -4.09 6.03 8.27
CA LEU A 35 -4.74 4.83 7.77
C LEU A 35 -3.98 3.62 8.32
N THR A 36 -4.58 2.96 9.32
CA THR A 36 -3.96 1.80 9.96
C THR A 36 -4.15 0.51 9.16
N HIS A 37 -3.27 -0.46 9.40
CA HIS A 37 -3.42 -1.82 8.90
C HIS A 37 -4.81 -2.40 9.24
N HIS A 38 -5.27 -2.25 10.50
CA HIS A 38 -6.59 -2.72 10.91
C HIS A 38 -7.72 -2.08 10.09
N GLU A 39 -7.65 -0.78 9.85
CA GLU A 39 -8.67 -0.07 9.08
C GLU A 39 -8.67 -0.49 7.61
N ILE A 40 -7.51 -0.72 7.00
CA ILE A 40 -7.44 -1.29 5.65
C ILE A 40 -8.20 -2.62 5.63
N ILE A 41 -7.93 -3.51 6.59
CA ILE A 41 -8.59 -4.81 6.69
C ILE A 41 -10.09 -4.71 6.93
N GLN A 42 -10.57 -3.75 7.72
CA GLN A 42 -11.99 -3.65 8.06
C GLN A 42 -12.80 -2.88 7.01
N LYS A 43 -12.26 -1.76 6.51
CA LYS A 43 -13.01 -0.77 5.72
C LYS A 43 -12.89 -1.02 4.22
N VAL A 44 -11.73 -1.46 3.72
CA VAL A 44 -11.56 -1.73 2.29
C VAL A 44 -12.31 -3.00 1.91
N LYS A 45 -13.11 -2.94 0.85
CA LYS A 45 -13.89 -4.09 0.38
C LYS A 45 -12.96 -5.24 -0.06
N PRO A 46 -13.33 -6.51 0.17
CA PRO A 46 -12.59 -7.64 -0.39
C PRO A 46 -12.45 -7.50 -1.91
N LYS A 47 -11.28 -7.87 -2.45
CA LYS A 47 -10.94 -7.75 -3.88
C LYS A 47 -11.01 -6.33 -4.48
N ALA A 48 -11.09 -5.28 -3.67
CA ALA A 48 -11.10 -3.90 -4.16
C ALA A 48 -9.80 -3.52 -4.92
N LEU A 49 -8.73 -4.30 -4.74
CA LEU A 49 -7.44 -4.11 -5.40
C LEU A 49 -7.11 -5.26 -6.35
N SER A 50 -8.11 -6.02 -6.81
CA SER A 50 -7.89 -7.17 -7.70
C SER A 50 -7.11 -6.76 -8.95
N GLY A 51 -5.93 -7.36 -9.15
CA GLY A 51 -5.04 -7.07 -10.28
C GLY A 51 -4.21 -5.79 -10.13
N THR A 52 -4.40 -5.04 -9.04
CA THR A 52 -3.65 -3.82 -8.76
C THR A 52 -2.26 -4.15 -8.20
N ARG A 53 -1.24 -3.54 -8.79
CA ARG A 53 0.08 -3.42 -8.16
C ARG A 53 0.07 -2.22 -7.22
N VAL A 54 0.48 -2.41 -5.97
CA VAL A 54 0.53 -1.34 -4.97
C VAL A 54 1.97 -0.99 -4.68
N MET A 55 2.31 0.29 -4.70
CA MET A 55 3.63 0.78 -4.32
C MET A 55 3.51 1.68 -3.11
N LEU A 56 4.12 1.26 -2.01
CA LEU A 56 4.14 1.95 -0.73
C LEU A 56 5.47 2.70 -0.59
N THR A 57 5.53 3.91 -1.15
CA THR A 57 6.67 4.83 -0.99
C THR A 57 6.59 5.56 0.35
N ALA A 58 6.61 4.75 1.40
CA ALA A 58 6.45 5.16 2.78
C ALA A 58 7.36 4.29 3.65
N CYS A 59 8.01 4.90 4.64
CA CYS A 59 8.98 4.24 5.51
C CYS A 59 8.37 3.03 6.24
N GLU A 60 9.14 1.96 6.38
CA GLU A 60 8.85 0.82 7.27
C GLU A 60 7.50 0.13 7.02
N THR A 61 6.99 0.23 5.80
CA THR A 61 5.69 -0.35 5.43
C THR A 61 5.69 -1.87 5.37
N ASP A 62 6.87 -2.48 5.30
CA ASP A 62 7.05 -3.93 5.38
C ASP A 62 8.00 -4.35 6.53
N LEU A 63 8.30 -3.44 7.45
CA LEU A 63 9.21 -3.74 8.56
C LEU A 63 8.51 -4.58 9.64
N VAL A 64 9.19 -5.63 10.08
CA VAL A 64 8.78 -6.48 11.20
C VAL A 64 9.77 -6.39 12.35
N ASN A 65 9.27 -6.69 13.56
CA ASN A 65 10.04 -6.65 14.80
C ASN A 65 11.36 -7.43 14.66
N ARG A 66 12.48 -6.77 14.96
CA ARG A 66 13.81 -7.38 14.94
C ARG A 66 14.12 -8.25 16.16
N LYS A 67 13.28 -8.19 17.21
CA LYS A 67 13.38 -9.05 18.39
C LYS A 67 12.57 -10.31 18.13
N PHE A 68 13.22 -11.25 17.45
CA PHE A 68 12.70 -12.56 17.09
C PHE A 68 12.45 -13.41 18.35
N GLU A 69 11.25 -13.33 18.90
CA GLU A 69 10.57 -14.57 19.27
C GLU A 69 9.81 -15.05 18.02
N ILE A 70 9.64 -16.36 17.87
CA ILE A 70 9.05 -16.98 16.67
C ILE A 70 7.64 -16.42 16.48
N VAL A 71 7.49 -15.43 15.60
CA VAL A 71 6.19 -14.94 15.16
C VAL A 71 5.76 -15.82 14.01
N ASP A 72 4.66 -16.55 14.17
CA ASP A 72 4.15 -17.51 13.18
C ASP A 72 3.74 -16.82 11.86
N GLU A 73 3.35 -15.53 11.94
CA GLU A 73 2.85 -14.77 10.80
C GLU A 73 3.43 -13.36 10.70
N HIS A 74 3.83 -12.99 9.47
CA HIS A 74 4.35 -11.67 9.12
C HIS A 74 3.22 -10.65 8.97
N LEU A 75 3.01 -9.81 9.99
CA LEU A 75 2.03 -8.73 9.95
C LEU A 75 2.66 -7.38 9.57
N SER A 76 2.35 -6.86 8.37
CA SER A 76 2.84 -5.57 7.85
C SER A 76 1.75 -4.83 7.06
N LEU A 77 1.93 -3.53 6.80
CA LEU A 77 0.99 -2.77 5.97
C LEU A 77 0.85 -3.39 4.58
N ALA A 78 1.95 -3.90 4.01
CA ALA A 78 1.93 -4.54 2.69
C ALA A 78 0.94 -5.71 2.62
N ASN A 79 0.89 -6.55 3.66
CA ASN A 79 -0.04 -7.68 3.67
C ASN A 79 -1.51 -7.25 3.72
N ALA A 80 -1.80 -6.04 4.21
CA ALA A 80 -3.16 -5.54 4.27
C ALA A 80 -3.71 -5.32 2.87
N PHE A 81 -2.88 -4.76 1.99
CA PHE A 81 -3.19 -4.57 0.58
C PHE A 81 -3.29 -5.90 -0.17
N LEU A 82 -2.37 -6.85 0.09
CA LEU A 82 -2.46 -8.21 -0.47
C LEU A 82 -3.79 -8.89 -0.10
N ARG A 83 -4.21 -8.80 1.16
CA ARG A 83 -5.52 -9.33 1.60
C ARG A 83 -6.72 -8.66 0.93
N LYS A 84 -6.53 -7.47 0.35
CA LYS A 84 -7.57 -6.77 -0.43
C LYS A 84 -7.49 -7.03 -1.93
N GLY A 85 -6.67 -7.99 -2.34
CA GLY A 85 -6.62 -8.53 -3.69
C GLY A 85 -5.53 -7.93 -4.56
N ALA A 86 -4.64 -7.10 -4.00
CA ALA A 86 -3.47 -6.62 -4.73
C ALA A 86 -2.68 -7.81 -5.28
N SER A 87 -2.29 -7.74 -6.56
CA SER A 87 -1.48 -8.77 -7.21
C SER A 87 -0.02 -8.71 -6.77
N GLU A 88 0.43 -7.52 -6.37
CA GLU A 88 1.78 -7.22 -5.94
C GLU A 88 1.75 -6.04 -4.97
N VAL A 89 2.63 -6.06 -3.97
CA VAL A 89 2.87 -4.92 -3.10
C VAL A 89 4.37 -4.71 -2.94
N LEU A 90 4.84 -3.54 -3.35
CA LEU A 90 6.19 -3.07 -3.11
C LEU A 90 6.18 -2.23 -1.82
N GLY A 91 6.84 -2.73 -0.78
CA GLY A 91 6.97 -2.07 0.51
C GLY A 91 8.42 -1.79 0.87
N THR A 92 8.63 -1.09 1.97
CA THR A 92 9.97 -0.69 2.42
C THR A 92 10.26 -1.27 3.81
N LEU A 93 11.47 -1.81 3.98
CA LEU A 93 11.91 -2.37 5.26
C LEU A 93 12.52 -1.32 6.18
N PHE A 94 12.88 -0.15 5.65
CA PHE A 94 13.58 0.89 6.40
C PHE A 94 13.02 2.27 6.03
N GLN A 95 13.63 3.31 6.60
CA GLN A 95 13.38 4.67 6.15
C GLN A 95 13.82 4.84 4.70
N CYS A 96 12.97 5.50 3.92
CA CYS A 96 13.25 5.84 2.53
C CYS A 96 13.56 7.33 2.42
N ASP A 97 14.54 7.64 1.57
CA ASP A 97 14.74 9.00 1.09
C ASP A 97 13.64 9.33 0.06
N ASN A 98 13.22 10.59 0.05
CA ASN A 98 12.24 11.09 -0.92
C ASN A 98 12.75 10.92 -2.35
N HIS A 99 14.04 11.15 -2.61
CA HIS A 99 14.62 11.05 -3.95
C HIS A 99 14.52 9.63 -4.53
N MET A 100 14.81 8.62 -3.71
CA MET A 100 14.69 7.21 -4.09
C MET A 100 13.24 6.80 -4.33
N SER A 101 12.32 7.39 -3.56
CA SER A 101 10.89 7.15 -3.72
C SER A 101 10.38 7.73 -5.04
N ASP A 102 10.87 8.91 -5.44
CA ASP A 102 10.50 9.55 -6.70
C ASP A 102 11.00 8.77 -7.92
N GLU A 103 12.25 8.28 -7.88
CA GLU A 103 12.80 7.43 -8.95
C GLU A 103 12.00 6.14 -9.17
N LEU A 104 11.64 5.44 -8.08
CA LEU A 104 10.83 4.23 -8.15
C LEU A 104 9.44 4.49 -8.74
N ILE A 105 8.86 5.67 -8.46
CA ILE A 105 7.55 6.05 -9.01
C ILE A 105 7.66 6.22 -10.53
N GLU A 106 8.66 6.95 -11.00
CA GLU A 106 8.82 7.19 -12.43
C GLU A 106 9.11 5.89 -13.20
N GLU A 107 9.98 5.00 -12.67
CA GLU A 107 10.25 3.70 -13.28
C GLU A 107 9.01 2.80 -13.34
N ALA A 108 8.20 2.78 -12.27
CA ALA A 108 6.95 2.03 -12.23
C ALA A 108 5.91 2.55 -13.24
N ARG A 109 5.91 3.87 -13.48
CA ARG A 109 5.04 4.49 -14.50
C ARG A 109 5.44 4.05 -15.90
N GLU A 110 6.72 4.16 -16.25
CA GLU A 110 7.24 3.79 -17.58
C GLU A 110 7.00 2.30 -17.89
N THR A 111 7.18 1.44 -16.89
CA THR A 111 6.94 -0.01 -17.03
C THR A 111 5.46 -0.34 -17.26
N THR A 112 4.55 0.53 -16.82
CA THR A 112 3.10 0.36 -16.99
C THR A 112 2.63 0.75 -18.41
N GLU A 113 3.31 1.71 -19.07
CA GLU A 113 2.99 2.17 -20.43
C GLU A 113 3.29 1.14 -21.54
N LEU A 114 4.01 0.06 -21.22
CA LEU A 114 4.23 -1.08 -22.12
C LEU A 114 3.04 -2.07 -22.17
N SER A 115 1.96 -1.80 -21.45
CA SER A 115 0.69 -2.55 -21.52
C SER A 115 -0.48 -1.58 -21.79
N PRO A 116 -1.51 -1.95 -22.59
CA PRO A 116 -2.54 -0.99 -23.01
C PRO A 116 -3.31 -0.43 -21.81
N LEU A 117 -3.28 0.89 -21.66
CA LEU A 117 -3.84 1.68 -20.56
C LEU A 117 -5.38 1.59 -20.47
N PRO A 118 -5.94 1.58 -19.24
CA PRO A 118 -7.21 2.22 -18.97
C PRO A 118 -7.07 3.39 -17.98
N LYS A 119 -7.71 4.50 -18.39
CA LYS A 119 -8.21 5.68 -17.67
C LYS A 119 -7.69 5.94 -16.24
N THR A 120 -6.96 7.04 -16.11
CA THR A 120 -6.62 7.71 -14.85
C THR A 120 -7.86 8.08 -14.05
N ILE A 121 -7.90 7.69 -12.77
CA ILE A 121 -8.96 8.07 -11.82
C ILE A 121 -8.43 9.21 -10.93
N PRO A 122 -9.15 10.35 -10.82
CA PRO A 122 -8.68 11.51 -10.06
C PRO A 122 -8.67 11.28 -8.53
N PHE A 123 -7.76 11.97 -7.84
CA PHE A 123 -7.48 11.87 -6.40
C PHE A 123 -8.71 11.99 -5.48
N THR A 124 -9.76 12.69 -5.90
CA THR A 124 -11.03 12.81 -5.18
C THR A 124 -11.74 11.46 -4.98
N LEU A 125 -11.45 10.47 -5.83
CA LEU A 125 -12.01 9.13 -5.69
C LEU A 125 -11.28 8.28 -4.62
N MET A 126 -10.03 8.60 -4.21
CA MET A 126 -9.30 7.85 -3.15
C MET A 126 -10.08 7.76 -1.84
N LEU A 127 -10.82 8.80 -1.46
CA LEU A 127 -11.63 8.78 -0.24
C LEU A 127 -12.82 7.81 -0.34
N ASN A 128 -13.41 7.61 -1.53
CA ASN A 128 -14.45 6.60 -1.77
C ASN A 128 -13.91 5.17 -1.92
N PHE A 129 -12.59 4.98 -1.97
CA PHE A 129 -11.94 3.67 -1.94
C PHE A 129 -11.61 3.20 -0.51
N ILE A 130 -11.62 4.14 0.47
CA ILE A 130 -11.22 3.90 1.87
C ILE A 130 -12.41 3.99 2.85
N THR A 131 -13.54 4.59 2.46
CA THR A 131 -14.83 4.54 3.19
C THR A 131 -15.86 3.69 2.45
#